data_AF-A0A9Q0ALX6-F1
#
_entry.id   AF-A0A9Q0ALX6-F1
#
_cell.length_a   1.000
_cell.length_b   1.000
_cell.length_c   1.000
_cell.angle_alpha   90.00
_cell.angle_beta   90.00
_cell.angle_gamma   90.00
#
_symmetry.space_group_name_H-M   'P 1'
#
loop_
_entity.id
_entity.type
_entity.pdbx_description
1 polymer ?
#
loop_
_entity_poly.entity_id
_entity_poly.type
_entity_poly.pdbx_seq_one_letter_code
_entity_poly.pdbx_strand_id
1 'polypeptide(L)'
;MGLDQHLRGRNVISMLLSINISEEEIRDFGFEVAREYLNELDEYAKSVDGRIDWTYINYADRAQNPLGSLLDPAASKQAAVQHDPEGIFQRKSHGGSKILNC
;
A
#
# COMPACT_ATOMS: atom_id res chain seq x y z
N MET A 1 3.89 -12.38 1.07
CA MET A 1 3.25 -11.32 0.25
C MET A 1 4.20 -10.77 -0.81
N GLY A 2 5.05 -11.62 -1.39
CA GLY A 2 5.84 -11.31 -2.58
C GLY A 2 7.14 -10.52 -2.38
N LEU A 3 7.42 -9.97 -1.19
CA LEU A 3 8.65 -9.17 -0.95
C LEU A 3 9.90 -9.93 -1.37
N ASP A 4 10.02 -11.20 -0.98
CA ASP A 4 11.10 -12.13 -1.34
C ASP A 4 11.42 -12.14 -2.84
N GLN A 5 10.39 -12.03 -3.68
CA GLN A 5 10.49 -12.05 -5.13
C GLN A 5 10.94 -10.68 -5.69
N HIS A 6 10.74 -9.61 -4.92
CA HIS A 6 11.19 -8.25 -5.23
C HIS A 6 12.62 -7.96 -4.72
N LEU A 7 13.12 -8.72 -3.74
CA LEU A 7 14.44 -8.48 -3.14
C LEU A 7 15.60 -8.73 -4.09
N ARG A 8 15.49 -9.70 -5.01
CA ARG A 8 16.58 -10.11 -5.93
C ARG A 8 17.93 -10.32 -5.23
N GLY A 9 17.91 -10.83 -4.01
CA GLY A 9 19.12 -11.06 -3.19
C GLY A 9 19.69 -9.82 -2.49
N ARG A 10 18.98 -8.69 -2.51
CA ARG A 10 19.36 -7.45 -1.80
C ARG A 10 18.79 -7.43 -0.38
N ASN A 11 19.55 -6.80 0.53
CA ASN A 11 19.01 -6.38 1.83
C ASN A 11 18.24 -5.07 1.64
N VAL A 12 17.12 -4.92 2.33
CA VAL A 12 16.25 -3.75 2.24
C VAL A 12 15.80 -3.31 3.62
N ILE A 13 15.42 -2.05 3.73
CA ILE A 13 14.78 -1.50 4.93
C ILE A 13 13.34 -1.15 4.55
N SER A 14 12.38 -1.70 5.29
CA SER A 14 10.98 -1.28 5.19
C SER A 14 10.76 -0.12 6.16
N MET A 15 10.28 1.00 5.66
CA MET A 15 9.94 2.16 6.48
C MET A 15 8.44 2.24 6.71
N LEU A 16 8.04 2.55 7.94
CA LEU A 16 6.67 2.81 8.33
C LEU A 16 6.62 4.20 8.95
N LEU A 17 5.80 5.08 8.39
CA LEU A 17 5.49 6.37 8.99
C LEU A 17 4.13 6.29 9.66
N SER A 18 4.05 6.75 10.91
CA SER A 18 2.79 6.93 11.62
C SER A 18 2.74 8.36 12.14
N ILE A 19 1.64 9.04 11.85
CA ILE A 19 1.32 10.35 12.41
C ILE A 19 0.05 10.22 13.26
N ASN A 20 0.02 10.93 14.38
CA ASN A 20 -1.16 11.02 15.24
C ASN A 20 -1.47 12.50 15.42
N ILE A 21 -2.69 12.89 15.07
CA ILE A 21 -3.16 14.28 15.12
C ILE A 21 -4.46 14.27 15.92
N SER A 22 -4.47 14.97 17.05
CA SER A 22 -5.62 15.04 17.95
C SER A 22 -6.66 16.05 17.48
N GLU A 23 -6.20 17.11 16.81
CA GLU A 23 -7.01 18.23 16.36
C GLU A 23 -7.62 17.95 14.99
N GLU A 24 -8.94 17.96 14.92
CA GLU A 24 -9.65 17.69 13.67
C GLU A 24 -9.36 18.74 12.59
N GLU A 25 -9.17 20.01 12.96
CA GLU A 25 -8.98 21.10 12.00
C GLU A 25 -7.69 20.96 11.16
N ILE A 26 -6.68 20.26 11.68
CA ILE A 26 -5.39 20.07 11.00
C ILE A 26 -5.13 18.64 10.54
N ARG A 27 -6.08 17.71 10.76
CA ARG A 27 -5.91 16.29 10.42
C ARG A 27 -5.57 16.07 8.95
N ASP A 28 -6.29 16.71 8.04
CA ASP A 28 -6.04 16.59 6.60
C ASP A 28 -4.73 17.27 6.19
N PHE A 29 -4.42 18.43 6.79
CA PHE A 29 -3.14 19.08 6.53
C PHE A 29 -1.95 18.20 6.95
N GLY A 30 -1.99 17.61 8.13
CA GLY A 30 -0.92 16.72 8.58
C GLY A 30 -0.86 15.42 7.78
N PHE A 31 -1.99 14.92 7.26
CA PHE A 31 -1.98 13.82 6.28
C PHE A 31 -1.20 14.20 5.01
N GLU A 32 -1.44 15.39 4.46
CA GLU A 32 -0.73 15.86 3.26
C GLU A 32 0.78 16.03 3.51
N VAL A 33 1.18 16.52 4.69
CA VAL A 33 2.59 16.61 5.10
C VAL A 33 3.24 15.23 5.18
N ALA A 34 2.57 14.25 5.79
CA ALA A 34 3.08 12.88 5.87
C ALA A 34 3.19 12.22 4.48
N ARG A 35 2.22 12.47 3.60
CA ARG A 35 2.26 11.99 2.22
C ARG A 35 3.45 12.57 1.47
N GLU A 36 3.70 13.87 1.59
CA GLU A 36 4.81 14.52 0.90
C GLU A 36 6.16 14.01 1.41
N TYR A 37 6.31 13.82 2.72
CA TYR A 37 7.51 13.19 3.28
C TYR A 37 7.75 11.78 2.72
N LEU A 38 6.70 10.96 2.58
CA LEU A 38 6.83 9.65 1.95
C LEU A 38 7.22 9.75 0.46
N ASN A 39 6.71 10.75 -0.26
CA ASN A 39 7.10 11.00 -1.66
C ASN A 39 8.59 11.38 -1.75
N GLU A 40 9.08 12.26 -0.88
CA GLU A 40 10.48 12.65 -0.83
C GLU A 40 11.40 11.45 -0.53
N LEU A 41 11.00 10.58 0.40
CA LEU A 41 11.72 9.34 0.69
C LEU A 41 11.75 8.38 -0.51
N ASP A 42 10.62 8.27 -1.24
CA ASP A 42 10.51 7.44 -2.45
C ASP A 42 11.43 7.96 -3.57
N GLU A 43 11.43 9.28 -3.80
CA GLU A 43 12.33 9.93 -4.76
C GLU A 43 13.80 9.79 -4.36
N TYR A 44 14.12 9.95 -3.08
CA TYR A 44 15.47 9.69 -2.58
C TYR A 44 15.88 8.23 -2.83
N ALA A 45 15.02 7.26 -2.51
CA ALA A 45 15.28 5.85 -2.76
C ALA A 45 15.50 5.55 -4.26
N LYS A 46 14.77 6.21 -5.16
CA LYS A 46 15.01 6.14 -6.63
C LYS A 46 16.39 6.69 -6.98
N SER A 47 16.77 7.83 -6.42
CA SER A 47 18.02 8.52 -6.72
C SER A 47 19.28 7.70 -6.39
N VAL A 48 19.17 6.77 -5.44
CA VAL A 48 20.26 5.88 -5.02
C VAL A 48 20.12 4.43 -5.52
N ASP A 49 19.21 4.17 -6.47
CA ASP A 49 18.84 2.82 -6.96
C ASP A 49 18.42 1.84 -5.83
N GLY A 50 17.92 2.39 -4.73
CA GLY A 50 17.49 1.67 -3.54
C GLY A 50 16.02 1.32 -3.52
N ARG A 51 15.20 1.95 -4.39
CA ARG A 51 13.75 1.75 -4.38
C ARG A 51 13.38 0.30 -4.74
N ILE A 52 12.47 -0.26 -3.94
CA ILE A 52 11.80 -1.53 -4.20
C ILE A 52 10.35 -1.21 -4.54
N ASP A 53 9.86 -1.69 -5.69
CA ASP A 53 8.48 -1.47 -6.13
C ASP A 53 7.51 -2.43 -5.42
N TRP A 54 7.50 -2.35 -4.10
CA TRP A 54 6.71 -3.19 -3.22
C TRP A 54 6.18 -2.41 -2.02
N THR A 55 4.93 -2.65 -1.64
CA THR A 55 4.30 -2.02 -0.48
C THR A 55 3.69 -3.09 0.42
N TYR A 56 3.92 -2.96 1.73
CA TYR A 56 3.36 -3.90 2.69
C TYR A 56 1.88 -3.60 2.94
N ILE A 57 0.99 -4.38 2.30
CA ILE A 57 -0.47 -4.18 2.29
C ILE A 57 -1.11 -4.01 3.68
N ASN A 58 -0.55 -4.64 4.72
CA ASN A 58 -1.10 -4.57 6.08
C ASN A 58 -0.99 -3.18 6.72
N TYR A 59 -0.08 -2.33 6.24
CA TYR A 59 0.12 -0.97 6.72
C TYR A 59 0.06 0.06 5.59
N ALA A 60 -0.52 -0.32 4.45
CA ALA A 60 -0.71 0.59 3.34
C ALA A 60 -1.80 1.61 3.67
N ASP A 61 -1.51 2.88 3.41
CA ASP A 61 -2.47 3.98 3.50
C ASP A 61 -3.34 4.09 2.24
N ARG A 62 -4.45 4.84 2.32
CA ARG A 62 -5.37 5.16 1.21
C ARG A 62 -4.69 5.81 0.00
N ALA A 63 -3.55 6.49 0.15
CA ALA A 63 -2.79 7.08 -0.95
C ALA A 63 -1.89 6.08 -1.69
N GLN A 64 -1.72 4.88 -1.15
CA GLN A 64 -0.85 3.85 -1.73
C GLN A 64 -1.65 2.81 -2.51
N ASN A 65 -1.02 2.21 -3.52
CA ASN A 65 -1.59 1.09 -4.27
C ASN A 65 -0.84 -0.22 -3.97
N PRO A 66 -1.05 -0.85 -2.79
CA PRO A 66 -0.36 -2.08 -2.43
C PRO A 66 -0.73 -3.25 -3.33
N LEU A 67 -1.92 -3.25 -3.95
CA LEU A 67 -2.35 -4.31 -4.87
C LEU A 67 -1.58 -4.26 -6.20
N GLY A 68 -1.12 -3.09 -6.61
CA GLY A 68 -0.22 -2.94 -7.77
C GLY A 68 1.13 -3.63 -7.57
N SER A 69 1.56 -3.87 -6.32
CA SER A 69 2.81 -4.59 -6.02
C SER A 69 2.67 -6.11 -5.99
N LEU A 70 1.45 -6.62 -6.19
CA LEU A 70 1.22 -8.05 -6.35
C LEU A 70 1.74 -8.49 -7.72
N LEU A 71 2.38 -9.65 -7.75
CA LEU A 71 2.93 -10.22 -8.97
C LEU A 71 1.85 -10.72 -9.92
N ASP A 72 0.70 -11.12 -9.37
CA ASP A 72 -0.47 -11.51 -10.12
C ASP A 72 -1.74 -10.88 -9.53
N PRO A 73 -2.01 -9.60 -9.86
CA PRO A 73 -3.25 -8.94 -9.45
C PRO A 73 -4.48 -9.62 -10.09
N ALA A 74 -4.33 -10.28 -11.23
CA ALA A 74 -5.42 -10.94 -11.95
C ALA A 74 -5.90 -12.19 -11.21
N ALA A 75 -4.98 -13.01 -10.67
CA ALA A 75 -5.35 -14.14 -9.82
C ALA A 75 -6.12 -13.71 -8.57
N SER A 76 -5.75 -12.58 -7.96
CA SER A 76 -6.48 -12.03 -6.80
C SER A 76 -7.89 -11.58 -7.18
N LYS A 77 -8.05 -10.93 -8.35
CA LYS A 77 -9.37 -10.57 -8.89
C LYS A 77 -10.21 -11.80 -9.24
N GLN A 78 -9.61 -12.81 -9.86
CA GLN A 78 -10.30 -14.07 -10.18
C GLN A 78 -10.76 -14.80 -8.92
N ALA A 79 -9.91 -14.91 -7.90
CA ALA A 79 -10.27 -15.49 -6.62
C ALA A 79 -11.42 -14.72 -5.95
N ALA A 80 -11.41 -13.39 -6.03
CA ALA A 80 -12.51 -12.57 -5.53
C ALA A 80 -13.83 -12.85 -6.27
N VAL A 81 -13.80 -12.95 -7.61
CA VAL A 81 -15.00 -13.31 -8.41
C VAL A 81 -15.50 -14.73 -8.09
N GLN A 82 -14.59 -15.68 -7.90
CA GLN A 82 -14.93 -17.08 -7.64
C GLN A 82 -15.51 -17.30 -6.24
N HIS A 83 -14.96 -16.63 -5.22
CA HIS A 83 -15.25 -16.91 -3.82
C HIS A 83 -16.07 -15.83 -3.11
N ASP A 84 -16.08 -14.60 -3.64
CA ASP A 84 -16.92 -13.50 -3.17
C ASP A 84 -17.68 -12.87 -4.35
N PRO A 85 -18.47 -13.65 -5.11
CA PRO A 85 -19.13 -13.17 -6.33
C PRO A 85 -20.11 -12.03 -6.04
N GLU A 86 -20.69 -12.02 -4.84
CA GLU A 86 -21.54 -10.93 -4.40
C GLU A 86 -20.74 -9.76 -3.84
N GLY A 87 -19.43 -9.85 -3.59
CA GLY A 87 -18.62 -8.75 -3.05
C GLY A 87 -18.95 -8.41 -1.58
N ILE A 88 -19.39 -9.38 -0.79
CA ILE A 88 -19.75 -9.21 0.62
C ILE A 88 -18.54 -8.73 1.40
N PHE A 89 -17.37 -9.34 1.21
CA PHE A 89 -16.14 -8.93 1.92
C PHE A 89 -15.63 -7.57 1.42
N GLN A 90 -15.85 -7.25 0.15
CA GLN A 90 -15.53 -5.94 -0.41
C GLN A 90 -16.40 -4.82 0.17
N ARG A 91 -17.68 -5.09 0.47
CA ARG A 91 -18.64 -4.08 0.96
C ARG A 91 -18.77 -3.99 2.48
N LYS A 92 -18.70 -5.11 3.21
CA LYS A 92 -18.99 -5.17 4.65
C LYS A 92 -17.78 -4.97 5.54
N SER A 93 -16.57 -5.17 5.01
CA SER A 93 -15.34 -4.83 5.73
C SER A 93 -15.04 -3.33 5.58
N HIS A 94 -15.07 -2.60 6.69
CA HIS A 94 -14.66 -1.19 6.72
C HIS A 94 -13.14 -1.03 6.52
N GLY A 95 -12.36 -2.09 6.76
CA GLY A 95 -10.92 -2.16 6.48
C GLY A 95 -10.58 -3.04 5.27
N GLY A 96 -9.29 -3.03 4.90
CA GLY A 96 -8.69 -3.88 3.86
C GLY A 96 -8.75 -3.29 2.44
N SER A 97 -7.78 -3.69 1.60
CA SER A 97 -7.70 -3.25 0.20
C SER A 97 -8.86 -3.78 -0.64
N LYS A 98 -9.45 -2.91 -1.48
CA LYS A 98 -10.59 -3.27 -2.32
C LYS A 98 -10.12 -3.82 -3.66
N ILE A 99 -10.14 -5.14 -3.81
CA ILE A 99 -9.52 -5.86 -4.93
C ILE A 99 -10.25 -5.62 -6.26
N LEU A 100 -11.57 -5.40 -6.20
CA LEU A 100 -12.43 -5.25 -7.39
C LEU A 100 -12.56 -3.80 -7.88
N ASN A 101 -12.09 -2.81 -7.11
CA ASN A 101 -12.20 -1.39 -7.44
C ASN A 101 -10.86 -0.76 -7.88
N CYS A 102 -9.84 -1.58 -8.14
CA CYS A 102 -8.52 -1.17 -8.63
C CYS A 102 -8.37 -1.37 -10.14
#